data_AF-A0A9E0AMH4-F1
#
_entry.id   AF-A0A9E0AMH4-F1
#
_cell.length_a   1.000
_cell.length_b   1.000
_cell.length_c   1.000
_cell.angle_alpha   90.00
_cell.angle_beta   90.00
_cell.angle_gamma   90.00
#
_symmetry.space_group_name_H-M   'P 1'
#
loop_
_entity.id
_entity.type
_entity.pdbx_description
1 polymer ?
#
loop_
_entity_poly.entity_id
_entity_poly.type
_entity_poly.pdbx_seq_one_letter_code
_entity_poly.pdbx_strand_id
1 'polypeptide(L)'
;ILYILISLTLTGMVSYNELGVGDPLAHAFSLIHLNWMSGIVAVSAVIAMASVLLVFQNGQPRIWMSMSRDGLLPRKFSRIHSKFRTPSFSVIVTGFMVAIPALFMNLKEVTDLSSIGTLFAFVMVNAGVIQMETHRNDEHTGFRVPYINGRLLVPLLCLVSLYLFIVYDEDRIFFNLGVRDNWPAIAFWVLFVLISVFSFKYRFSAIPVLGMVTNFYLMTQLNFTNWAAFIIWLLVGLVVYFLYGYQHSKLRNTPEGQE
;
A
#
# COMPACT_ATOMS: atom_id res chain seq x y z
N ILE A 1 12.56 7.60 13.59
CA ILE A 1 13.69 8.43 14.07
C ILE A 1 14.68 8.72 12.94
N LEU A 2 15.33 7.72 12.34
CA LEU A 2 16.32 7.95 11.27
C LEU A 2 15.79 8.79 10.09
N TYR A 3 14.61 8.46 9.54
CA TYR A 3 14.01 9.24 8.45
C TYR A 3 13.78 10.72 8.80
N ILE A 4 13.39 11.00 10.06
CA ILE A 4 13.16 12.38 10.55
C ILE A 4 14.49 13.11 10.62
N LEU A 5 15.50 12.49 11.21
CA LEU A 5 16.84 13.07 11.32
C LEU A 5 17.46 13.33 9.94
N ILE A 6 17.34 12.38 9.01
CA ILE A 6 17.85 12.54 7.65
C ILE A 6 17.13 13.70 6.95
N SER A 7 15.79 13.77 7.01
CA SER A 7 15.03 14.85 6.39
C SER A 7 15.38 16.22 6.97
N LEU A 8 15.49 16.32 8.30
CA LEU A 8 15.85 17.57 8.98
C LEU A 8 17.28 18.02 8.63
N THR A 9 18.24 17.09 8.66
CA THR A 9 19.63 17.39 8.31
C THR A 9 19.76 17.77 6.84
N LEU A 10 19.08 17.05 5.93
CA LEU A 10 19.15 17.31 4.49
C LEU A 10 18.57 18.69 4.12
N THR A 11 17.39 19.01 4.65
CA THR A 11 16.73 20.31 4.42
C THR A 11 17.42 21.47 5.16
N GLY A 12 18.12 21.18 6.26
CA GLY A 12 18.99 22.16 6.92
C GLY A 12 20.30 22.40 6.17
N MET A 13 20.78 21.44 5.38
CA MET A 13 22.01 21.53 4.59
C MET A 13 21.82 22.23 3.24
N VAL A 14 20.72 21.95 2.54
CA VAL A 14 20.45 22.44 1.18
C VAL A 14 18.99 22.82 1.04
N SER A 15 18.71 23.87 0.26
CA SER A 15 17.36 24.33 -0.05
C SER A 15 16.51 23.21 -0.67
N TYR A 16 15.26 23.07 -0.22
CA TYR A 16 14.33 22.03 -0.69
C TYR A 16 14.09 22.05 -2.21
N ASN A 17 14.30 23.21 -2.85
CA ASN A 17 14.16 23.37 -4.31
C ASN A 17 15.24 22.63 -5.11
N GLU A 18 16.40 22.36 -4.52
CA GLU A 18 17.53 21.69 -5.18
C GLU A 18 17.54 20.17 -4.96
N LEU A 19 16.67 19.66 -4.07
CA LEU A 19 16.61 18.24 -3.70
C LEU A 19 15.75 17.38 -4.64
N GLY A 20 15.16 17.97 -5.68
CA GLY A 20 14.30 17.30 -6.67
C GLY A 20 15.05 16.42 -7.70
N VAL A 21 16.14 15.76 -7.27
CA VAL A 21 17.03 14.95 -8.12
C VAL A 21 16.90 13.46 -7.80
N GLY A 22 17.45 12.59 -8.65
CA GLY A 22 17.37 11.13 -8.48
C GLY A 22 18.09 10.61 -7.23
N ASP A 23 19.15 11.29 -6.78
CA ASP A 23 20.00 10.92 -5.63
C ASP A 23 20.20 12.09 -4.64
N PRO A 24 19.14 12.55 -3.94
CA PRO A 24 19.15 13.79 -3.16
C PRO A 24 20.23 13.84 -2.07
N LEU A 25 20.52 12.69 -1.45
CA LEU A 25 21.52 12.60 -0.37
C LEU A 25 22.94 12.82 -0.89
N ALA A 26 23.31 12.19 -2.00
CA ALA A 26 24.64 12.36 -2.60
C ALA A 26 24.78 13.78 -3.17
N HIS A 27 23.74 14.27 -3.84
CA HIS A 27 23.68 15.62 -4.39
C HIS A 27 23.85 16.71 -3.33
N ALA A 28 23.23 16.56 -2.15
CA ALA A 28 23.39 17.55 -1.08
C ALA A 28 24.85 17.65 -0.57
N PHE A 29 25.59 16.55 -0.53
CA PHE A 29 27.01 16.59 -0.13
C PHE A 29 27.91 17.20 -1.21
N SER A 30 27.58 17.04 -2.49
CA SER A 30 28.38 17.62 -3.58
C SER A 30 28.19 19.14 -3.69
N LEU A 31 27.00 19.67 -3.40
CA LEU A 31 26.71 21.10 -3.34
C LEU A 31 27.52 21.83 -2.26
N ILE A 32 27.87 21.14 -1.17
CA ILE A 32 28.68 21.68 -0.06
C ILE A 32 30.18 21.35 -0.26
N HIS A 33 30.56 20.94 -1.47
CA HIS A 33 31.92 20.58 -1.86
C HIS A 33 32.55 19.38 -1.09
N LEU A 34 31.72 18.53 -0.44
CA LEU A 34 32.15 17.33 0.27
C LEU A 34 32.07 16.07 -0.60
N ASN A 35 32.77 16.10 -1.74
CA ASN A 35 32.72 15.04 -2.76
C ASN A 35 33.11 13.64 -2.25
N TRP A 36 34.01 13.56 -1.25
CA TRP A 36 34.37 12.29 -0.61
C TRP A 36 33.18 11.62 0.10
N MET A 37 32.38 12.40 0.83
CA MET A 37 31.19 11.89 1.51
C MET A 37 30.10 11.51 0.51
N SER A 38 29.91 12.31 -0.55
CA SER A 38 29.01 11.96 -1.65
C SER A 38 29.33 10.59 -2.24
N GLY A 39 30.61 10.28 -2.48
CA GLY A 39 31.03 9.00 -3.02
C GLY A 39 30.69 7.82 -2.11
N ILE A 40 30.97 7.93 -0.80
CA ILE A 40 30.64 6.88 0.18
C ILE A 40 29.13 6.65 0.23
N VAL A 41 28.34 7.72 0.29
CA VAL A 41 26.87 7.64 0.34
C VAL A 41 26.33 6.98 -0.93
N ALA A 42 26.80 7.39 -2.11
CA ALA A 42 26.37 6.81 -3.38
C ALA A 42 26.66 5.29 -3.47
N VAL A 43 27.88 4.86 -3.10
CA VAL A 43 28.24 3.43 -3.09
C VAL A 43 27.37 2.64 -2.11
N SER A 44 27.17 3.18 -0.90
CA SER A 44 26.31 2.54 0.11
C SER A 44 24.86 2.41 -0.36
N ALA A 45 24.35 3.42 -1.08
CA ALA A 45 22.99 3.41 -1.63
C ALA A 45 22.82 2.33 -2.71
N VAL A 46 23.82 2.13 -3.58
CA VAL A 46 23.79 1.05 -4.59
C VAL A 46 23.73 -0.33 -3.93
N ILE A 47 24.55 -0.58 -2.91
CA ILE A 47 24.55 -1.86 -2.17
C ILE A 47 23.22 -2.08 -1.44
N ALA A 48 22.68 -1.03 -0.82
CA ALA A 48 21.39 -1.09 -0.14
C ALA A 48 20.24 -1.34 -1.13
N MET A 49 20.21 -0.65 -2.28
CA MET A 49 19.21 -0.84 -3.32
C MET A 49 19.23 -2.26 -3.90
N ALA A 50 20.42 -2.83 -4.12
CA ALA A 50 20.56 -4.23 -4.55
C ALA A 50 19.96 -5.21 -3.54
N SER A 51 20.18 -4.97 -2.24
CA SER A 51 19.62 -5.80 -1.17
C SER A 51 18.09 -5.72 -1.10
N VAL A 52 17.53 -4.51 -1.20
CA VAL A 52 16.08 -4.28 -1.23
C VAL A 52 15.44 -4.95 -2.45
N LEU A 53 16.07 -4.84 -3.63
CA LEU A 53 15.62 -5.51 -4.84
C LEU A 53 15.53 -7.03 -4.67
N LEU A 54 16.55 -7.64 -4.04
CA LEU A 54 16.55 -9.08 -3.77
C LEU A 54 15.41 -9.50 -2.83
N VAL A 55 15.07 -8.70 -1.82
CA VAL A 55 13.95 -9.00 -0.91
C VAL A 55 12.62 -8.98 -1.67
N PHE A 56 12.39 -7.95 -2.48
CA PHE A 56 11.16 -7.86 -3.30
C PHE A 56 11.06 -8.99 -4.32
N GLN A 57 12.17 -9.33 -4.99
CA GLN A 57 12.18 -10.39 -6.01
C GLN A 57 12.00 -11.79 -5.42
N ASN A 58 12.37 -12.01 -4.15
CA ASN A 58 12.11 -13.27 -3.45
C ASN A 58 10.72 -13.34 -2.82
N GLY A 59 10.11 -12.19 -2.50
CA GLY A 59 8.77 -12.11 -1.93
C GLY A 59 7.67 -12.47 -2.93
N GLN A 60 7.70 -11.85 -4.12
CA GLN A 60 6.64 -12.00 -5.14
C GLN A 60 6.38 -13.46 -5.57
N PRO A 61 7.41 -14.28 -5.88
CA PRO A 61 7.21 -15.67 -6.30
C PRO A 61 6.56 -16.56 -5.24
N ARG A 62 6.77 -16.24 -3.94
CA ARG A 62 6.18 -16.99 -2.83
C ARG A 62 4.68 -16.75 -2.72
N ILE A 63 4.25 -15.51 -2.90
CA ILE A 63 2.83 -15.13 -2.92
C ILE A 63 2.14 -15.83 -4.09
N TRP A 64 2.76 -15.85 -5.27
CA TRP A 64 2.21 -16.56 -6.44
C TRP A 64 2.17 -18.08 -6.25
N MET A 65 3.16 -18.65 -5.54
CA MET A 65 3.18 -20.06 -5.19
C MET A 65 2.04 -20.42 -4.24
N SER A 66 1.78 -19.63 -3.19
CA SER A 66 0.66 -19.88 -2.27
C SER A 66 -0.69 -19.72 -2.98
N MET A 67 -0.89 -18.63 -3.73
CA MET A 67 -2.11 -18.42 -4.52
C MET A 67 -2.36 -19.56 -5.53
N SER A 68 -1.31 -20.10 -6.15
CA SER A 68 -1.43 -21.26 -7.04
C SER A 68 -1.81 -22.55 -6.31
N ARG A 69 -1.32 -22.75 -5.08
CA ARG A 69 -1.71 -23.90 -4.23
C ARG A 69 -3.18 -23.85 -3.82
N ASP A 70 -3.69 -22.64 -3.59
CA ASP A 70 -5.09 -22.35 -3.23
C ASP A 70 -6.05 -22.46 -4.44
N GLY A 71 -5.49 -22.63 -5.66
CA GLY A 71 -6.26 -22.76 -6.90
C GLY A 71 -6.60 -21.45 -7.58
N LEU A 72 -6.06 -20.32 -7.10
CA LEU A 72 -6.29 -18.98 -7.65
C LEU A 72 -5.45 -18.68 -8.90
N LEU A 73 -4.32 -19.38 -9.07
CA LEU A 73 -3.43 -19.25 -10.22
C LEU A 73 -3.05 -20.62 -10.82
N PRO A 74 -2.72 -20.69 -12.13
CA PRO A 74 -2.35 -21.95 -12.80
C PRO A 74 -1.28 -22.73 -12.04
N ARG A 75 -1.46 -24.06 -11.91
CA ARG A 75 -0.55 -24.96 -11.15
C ARG A 75 0.93 -24.84 -11.54
N LYS A 76 1.25 -24.34 -12.73
CA LYS A 76 2.62 -24.05 -13.18
C LYS A 76 3.38 -23.12 -12.22
N PHE A 77 2.72 -22.17 -11.58
CA PHE A 77 3.32 -21.25 -10.59
C PHE A 77 3.68 -21.93 -9.26
N SER A 78 3.13 -23.11 -8.98
CA SER A 78 3.48 -23.92 -7.81
C SER A 78 4.59 -24.95 -8.05
N ARG A 79 5.09 -25.10 -9.29
CA ARG A 79 6.10 -26.10 -9.64
C ARG A 79 7.45 -25.74 -9.02
N ILE A 80 7.93 -26.59 -8.13
CA ILE A 80 9.22 -26.44 -7.44
C ILE A 80 10.31 -27.16 -8.24
N HIS A 81 11.47 -26.52 -8.41
CA HIS A 81 12.63 -27.12 -9.06
C HIS A 81 13.26 -28.21 -8.17
N SER A 82 13.61 -29.38 -8.73
CA SER A 82 14.11 -30.55 -7.97
C SER A 82 15.41 -30.29 -7.19
N LYS A 83 16.39 -29.62 -7.82
CA LYS A 83 17.69 -29.28 -7.21
C LYS A 83 17.63 -28.05 -6.28
N PHE A 84 17.11 -26.92 -6.77
CA PHE A 84 17.14 -25.63 -6.04
C PHE A 84 15.97 -25.43 -5.07
N ARG A 85 14.92 -26.27 -5.12
CA ARG A 85 13.72 -26.17 -4.27
C ARG A 85 13.03 -24.79 -4.28
N THR A 86 13.20 -24.04 -5.37
CA THR A 86 12.56 -22.74 -5.61
C THR A 86 11.47 -22.83 -6.68
N PRO A 87 10.45 -21.93 -6.66
CA PRO A 87 9.44 -21.85 -7.71
C PRO A 87 10.03 -21.17 -8.96
N SER A 88 10.82 -21.92 -9.73
CA SER A 88 11.64 -21.38 -10.83
C SER A 88 10.81 -20.68 -11.91
N PHE A 89 9.63 -21.19 -12.24
CA PHE A 89 8.73 -20.56 -13.20
C PHE A 89 8.26 -19.18 -12.71
N SER A 90 7.83 -19.08 -11.45
CA SER A 90 7.38 -17.82 -10.86
C SER A 90 8.49 -16.78 -10.79
N VAL A 91 9.73 -17.18 -10.46
CA VAL A 91 10.90 -16.28 -10.40
C VAL A 91 11.21 -15.68 -11.77
N ILE A 92 11.19 -16.51 -12.83
CA ILE A 92 11.49 -16.04 -14.19
C ILE A 92 10.39 -15.08 -14.66
N VAL A 93 9.12 -15.43 -14.46
CA VAL A 93 7.99 -14.59 -14.89
C VAL A 93 7.98 -13.27 -14.14
N THR A 94 8.15 -13.25 -12.81
CA THR A 94 8.21 -11.98 -12.05
C THR A 94 9.42 -11.15 -12.44
N GLY A 95 10.57 -11.77 -12.73
CA GLY A 95 11.76 -11.08 -13.20
C GLY A 95 11.52 -10.32 -14.50
N PHE A 96 10.96 -10.97 -15.51
CA PHE A 96 10.60 -10.30 -16.78
C PHE A 96 9.49 -9.26 -16.58
N MET A 97 8.51 -9.56 -15.74
CA MET A 97 7.40 -8.64 -15.44
C MET A 97 7.86 -7.35 -14.76
N VAL A 98 8.96 -7.37 -13.99
CA VAL A 98 9.56 -6.17 -13.39
C VAL A 98 10.57 -5.52 -14.33
N ALA A 99 11.41 -6.30 -15.00
CA ALA A 99 12.49 -5.79 -15.85
C ALA A 99 11.96 -5.02 -17.08
N ILE A 100 10.88 -5.49 -17.71
CA ILE A 100 10.34 -4.85 -18.92
C ILE A 100 9.76 -3.46 -18.58
N PRO A 101 8.82 -3.31 -17.61
CA PRO A 101 8.31 -1.99 -17.26
C PRO A 101 9.37 -1.05 -16.69
N ALA A 102 10.38 -1.56 -15.98
CA ALA A 102 11.47 -0.75 -15.44
C ALA A 102 12.30 -0.05 -16.54
N LEU A 103 12.31 -0.57 -17.78
CA LEU A 103 13.00 0.06 -18.91
C LEU A 103 12.21 1.20 -19.56
N PHE A 104 10.88 1.21 -19.40
CA PHE A 104 10.00 2.12 -20.16
C PHE A 104 9.19 3.08 -19.28
N MET A 105 8.98 2.77 -18.00
CA MET A 105 8.13 3.56 -17.11
C MET A 105 8.93 4.61 -16.32
N ASN A 106 8.29 5.74 -16.04
CA ASN A 106 8.87 6.78 -15.21
C ASN A 106 8.84 6.37 -13.72
N LEU A 107 9.93 6.66 -13.00
CA LEU A 107 10.03 6.39 -11.56
C LEU A 107 8.83 6.94 -10.78
N LYS A 108 8.41 8.18 -11.07
CA LYS A 108 7.31 8.81 -10.34
C LYS A 108 6.00 8.04 -10.50
N GLU A 109 5.67 7.63 -11.72
CA GLU A 109 4.45 6.87 -12.01
C GLU A 109 4.46 5.50 -11.33
N VAL A 110 5.61 4.80 -11.38
CA VAL A 110 5.77 3.48 -10.74
C VAL A 110 5.70 3.60 -9.21
N THR A 111 6.32 4.62 -8.63
CA THR A 111 6.25 4.88 -7.19
C THR A 111 4.84 5.25 -6.74
N ASP A 112 4.13 6.09 -7.50
CA ASP A 112 2.74 6.46 -7.19
C ASP A 112 1.80 5.24 -7.33
N LEU A 113 2.00 4.39 -8.35
CA LEU A 113 1.22 3.15 -8.57
C LEU A 113 1.51 2.08 -7.49
N SER A 114 2.76 1.98 -7.04
CA SER A 114 3.14 1.10 -5.93
C SER A 114 2.55 1.59 -4.60
N SER A 115 2.57 2.91 -4.38
CA SER A 115 2.00 3.56 -3.20
C SER A 115 0.50 3.29 -3.09
N ILE A 116 -0.29 3.52 -4.15
CA ILE A 116 -1.75 3.29 -4.12
C ILE A 116 -2.07 1.81 -3.84
N GLY A 117 -1.33 0.87 -4.42
CA GLY A 117 -1.51 -0.55 -4.19
C GLY A 117 -1.22 -0.97 -2.75
N THR A 118 -0.14 -0.44 -2.16
CA THR A 118 0.25 -0.72 -0.77
C THR A 118 -0.73 -0.11 0.22
N LEU A 119 -1.14 1.15 0.00
CA LEU A 119 -2.14 1.83 0.81
C LEU A 119 -3.48 1.09 0.76
N PHE A 120 -3.91 0.64 -0.42
CA PHE A 120 -5.12 -0.16 -0.58
C PHE A 120 -5.03 -1.50 0.16
N ALA A 121 -3.89 -2.20 0.08
CA ALA A 121 -3.69 -3.44 0.83
C ALA A 121 -3.80 -3.19 2.34
N PHE A 122 -3.24 -2.09 2.87
CA PHE A 122 -3.41 -1.72 4.28
C PHE A 122 -4.85 -1.36 4.64
N VAL A 123 -5.60 -0.69 3.74
CA VAL A 123 -7.04 -0.46 3.93
C VAL A 123 -7.78 -1.80 4.09
N MET A 124 -7.54 -2.77 3.21
CA MET A 124 -8.18 -4.09 3.28
C MET A 124 -7.77 -4.87 4.54
N VAL A 125 -6.49 -4.82 4.95
CA VAL A 125 -6.03 -5.48 6.17
C VAL A 125 -6.70 -4.88 7.40
N ASN A 126 -6.78 -3.56 7.50
CA ASN A 126 -7.46 -2.88 8.61
C ASN A 126 -8.96 -3.21 8.64
N ALA A 127 -9.62 -3.24 7.48
CA ALA A 127 -11.01 -3.67 7.37
C ALA A 127 -11.19 -5.14 7.83
N GLY A 128 -10.27 -6.02 7.45
CA GLY A 128 -10.25 -7.42 7.90
C GLY A 128 -10.10 -7.57 9.41
N VAL A 129 -9.23 -6.76 10.04
CA VAL A 129 -9.10 -6.72 11.51
C VAL A 129 -10.41 -6.31 12.18
N ILE A 130 -11.10 -5.28 11.67
CA ILE A 130 -12.41 -4.84 12.19
C ILE A 130 -13.46 -5.96 12.07
N GLN A 131 -13.47 -6.69 10.95
CA GLN A 131 -14.39 -7.80 10.73
C GLN A 131 -14.11 -8.98 11.69
N MET A 132 -12.84 -9.31 11.92
CA MET A 132 -12.41 -10.37 12.84
C MET A 132 -12.69 -10.01 14.31
N GLU A 133 -12.53 -8.75 14.71
CA GLU A 133 -12.88 -8.27 16.06
C GLU A 133 -14.38 -8.44 16.37
N THR A 134 -15.24 -8.41 15.35
CA THR A 134 -16.70 -8.55 15.51
C THR A 134 -17.12 -10.01 15.75
N HIS A 135 -16.41 -10.99 15.18
CA HIS A 135 -16.71 -12.43 15.26
C HIS A 135 -15.81 -13.12 16.28
N ARG A 136 -15.76 -12.54 17.48
CA ARG A 136 -14.78 -12.88 18.51
C ARG A 136 -15.00 -14.28 19.07
N ASN A 137 -14.13 -15.20 18.69
CA ASN A 137 -13.89 -16.45 19.40
C ASN A 137 -12.66 -16.26 20.31
N ASP A 138 -12.85 -16.39 21.62
CA ASP A 138 -11.83 -16.03 22.62
C ASP A 138 -10.64 -17.03 22.67
N GLU A 139 -10.66 -18.10 21.87
CA GLU A 139 -9.73 -19.24 21.93
C GLU A 139 -8.34 -18.99 21.32
N HIS A 140 -8.10 -17.91 20.56
CA HIS A 140 -6.80 -17.69 19.91
C HIS A 140 -5.75 -17.03 20.82
N THR A 141 -4.60 -17.68 20.97
CA THR A 141 -3.48 -17.29 21.86
C THR A 141 -2.46 -16.32 21.25
N GLY A 142 -2.73 -15.75 20.07
CA GLY A 142 -1.83 -14.82 19.37
C GLY A 142 -1.84 -13.38 19.90
N PHE A 143 -0.90 -12.55 19.41
CA PHE A 143 -0.89 -11.10 19.66
C PHE A 143 -2.18 -10.44 19.15
N ARG A 144 -2.73 -9.53 19.96
CA ARG A 144 -3.97 -8.80 19.65
C ARG A 144 -3.70 -7.30 19.63
N VAL A 145 -4.33 -6.59 18.70
CA VAL A 145 -4.30 -5.13 18.65
C VAL A 145 -4.98 -4.59 19.92
N PRO A 146 -4.37 -3.63 20.64
CA PRO A 146 -4.99 -3.06 21.83
C PRO A 146 -6.32 -2.38 21.45
N TYR A 147 -7.39 -2.79 22.12
CA TYR A 147 -8.72 -2.24 21.85
C TYR A 147 -8.85 -0.86 22.48
N ILE A 148 -8.98 0.16 21.63
CA ILE A 148 -9.32 1.53 22.03
C ILE A 148 -10.73 1.79 21.52
N ASN A 149 -11.62 2.23 22.41
CA ASN A 149 -13.03 2.43 22.08
C ASN A 149 -13.21 3.54 21.03
N GLY A 150 -13.47 3.16 19.77
CA GLY A 150 -13.68 4.09 18.66
C GLY A 150 -15.02 4.81 18.68
N ARG A 151 -15.97 4.38 19.53
CA ARG A 151 -17.36 4.84 19.52
C ARG A 151 -17.52 6.37 19.53
N LEU A 152 -16.75 7.06 20.37
CA LEU A 152 -16.78 8.53 20.44
C LEU A 152 -15.58 9.17 19.74
N LEU A 153 -14.44 8.49 19.77
CA LEU A 153 -13.19 9.02 19.23
C LEU A 153 -13.22 9.17 17.70
N VAL A 154 -13.75 8.18 16.98
CA VAL A 154 -13.81 8.20 15.51
C VAL A 154 -14.79 9.27 15.01
N PRO A 155 -16.03 9.40 15.56
CA PRO A 155 -16.93 10.47 15.16
C PRO A 155 -16.44 11.87 15.53
N LEU A 156 -15.84 12.03 16.70
CA LEU A 156 -15.26 13.30 17.09
C LEU A 156 -14.14 13.71 16.13
N LEU A 157 -13.25 12.78 15.77
CA LEU A 157 -12.20 13.06 14.78
C LEU A 157 -12.77 13.36 13.39
N CYS A 158 -13.83 12.68 12.97
CA CYS A 158 -14.49 12.97 11.70
C CYS A 158 -15.05 14.40 11.67
N LEU A 159 -15.71 14.83 12.74
CA LEU A 159 -16.23 16.20 12.87
C LEU A 159 -15.12 17.25 12.94
N VAL A 160 -14.05 17.00 13.70
CA VAL A 160 -12.90 17.89 13.78
C VAL A 160 -12.22 18.02 12.42
N SER A 161 -11.98 16.91 11.73
CA SER A 161 -11.40 16.92 10.38
C SER A 161 -12.31 17.66 9.40
N LEU A 162 -13.64 17.45 9.45
CA LEU A 162 -14.59 18.14 8.59
C LEU A 162 -14.61 19.64 8.85
N TYR A 163 -14.57 20.05 10.13
CA TYR A 163 -14.50 21.45 10.52
C TYR A 163 -13.21 22.11 10.02
N LEU A 164 -12.04 21.48 10.26
CA LEU A 164 -10.76 21.99 9.77
C LEU A 164 -10.76 22.09 8.25
N PHE A 165 -11.31 21.10 7.55
CA PHE A 165 -11.42 21.14 6.10
C PHE A 165 -12.28 22.32 5.63
N ILE A 166 -13.48 22.53 6.19
CA ILE A 166 -14.35 23.66 5.80
C ILE A 166 -13.68 25.02 6.07
N VAL A 167 -12.89 25.14 7.14
CA VAL A 167 -12.24 26.40 7.51
C VAL A 167 -11.00 26.70 6.67
N TYR A 168 -10.23 25.68 6.28
CA TYR A 168 -8.94 25.82 5.58
C TYR A 168 -9.00 25.49 4.08
N ASP A 169 -10.14 25.07 3.52
CA ASP A 169 -10.32 24.79 2.09
C ASP A 169 -10.40 26.11 1.29
N GLU A 170 -9.24 26.69 0.96
CA GLU A 170 -9.13 27.88 0.12
C GLU A 170 -9.72 27.65 -1.30
N ASP A 171 -9.67 26.41 -1.81
CA ASP A 171 -10.03 26.05 -3.19
C ASP A 171 -11.49 25.56 -3.38
N ARG A 172 -12.26 25.43 -2.30
CA ARG A 172 -13.63 24.86 -2.30
C ARG A 172 -13.74 23.56 -3.09
N ILE A 173 -12.81 22.64 -2.89
CA ILE A 173 -12.72 21.34 -3.59
C ILE A 173 -14.06 20.57 -3.49
N PHE A 174 -14.78 20.71 -2.37
CA PHE A 174 -16.08 20.06 -2.14
C PHE A 174 -17.22 20.63 -2.99
N PHE A 175 -17.20 21.94 -3.30
CA PHE A 175 -18.25 22.60 -4.08
C PHE A 175 -17.93 22.64 -5.58
N ASN A 176 -16.67 22.40 -5.95
CA ASN A 176 -16.22 22.36 -7.33
C ASN A 176 -16.40 20.95 -7.94
N LEU A 177 -17.66 20.51 -8.02
CA LEU A 177 -18.08 19.19 -8.55
C LEU A 177 -17.76 18.98 -10.05
N GLY A 178 -17.25 20.01 -10.74
CA GLY A 178 -16.94 20.00 -12.17
C GLY A 178 -15.50 19.58 -12.52
N VAL A 179 -14.59 19.46 -11.56
CA VAL A 179 -13.18 19.11 -11.82
C VAL A 179 -12.98 17.61 -11.68
N ARG A 180 -12.53 16.96 -12.76
CA ARG A 180 -12.34 15.50 -12.88
C ARG A 180 -11.45 14.88 -11.79
N ASP A 181 -10.63 15.67 -11.11
CA ASP A 181 -9.64 15.19 -10.15
C ASP A 181 -10.15 15.15 -8.69
N ASN A 182 -11.32 15.74 -8.39
CA ASN A 182 -11.80 15.87 -6.99
C ASN A 182 -12.57 14.65 -6.46
N TRP A 183 -12.90 13.68 -7.32
CA TRP A 183 -13.73 12.53 -6.94
C TRP A 183 -13.13 11.63 -5.82
N PRO A 184 -11.79 11.41 -5.70
CA PRO A 184 -11.24 10.61 -4.61
C PRO A 184 -11.42 11.29 -3.25
N ALA A 185 -11.36 12.62 -3.21
CA ALA A 185 -11.61 13.39 -1.99
C ALA A 185 -13.07 13.26 -1.55
N ILE A 186 -14.02 13.32 -2.48
CA ILE A 186 -15.45 13.08 -2.19
C ILE A 186 -15.65 11.66 -1.67
N ALA A 187 -15.06 10.66 -2.33
CA ALA A 187 -15.13 9.27 -1.89
C ALA A 187 -14.56 9.08 -0.48
N PHE A 188 -13.47 9.79 -0.14
CA PHE A 188 -12.88 9.77 1.21
C PHE A 188 -13.85 10.32 2.25
N TRP A 189 -14.46 11.48 2.02
CA TRP A 189 -15.40 12.07 2.98
C TRP A 189 -16.63 11.20 3.18
N VAL A 190 -17.21 10.67 2.09
CA VAL A 190 -18.33 9.73 2.17
C VAL A 190 -17.95 8.49 2.97
N LEU A 191 -16.80 7.87 2.65
CA LEU A 191 -16.32 6.68 3.35
C LEU A 191 -16.05 6.98 4.85
N PHE A 192 -15.44 8.12 5.16
CA PHE A 192 -15.12 8.49 6.54
C PHE A 192 -16.38 8.73 7.37
N VAL A 193 -17.39 9.41 6.81
CA VAL A 193 -18.70 9.58 7.46
C VAL A 193 -19.38 8.22 7.67
N LEU A 194 -19.38 7.34 6.67
CA LEU A 194 -19.95 6.00 6.80
C LEU A 194 -19.26 5.20 7.91
N ILE A 195 -17.93 5.11 7.91
CA ILE A 195 -17.15 4.39 8.92
C ILE A 195 -17.38 5.00 10.31
N SER A 196 -17.52 6.32 10.41
CA SER A 196 -17.82 7.02 11.65
C SER A 196 -19.17 6.59 12.24
N VAL A 197 -20.22 6.55 11.40
CA VAL A 197 -21.55 6.05 11.80
C VAL A 197 -21.48 4.57 12.19
N PHE A 198 -20.78 3.74 11.41
CA PHE A 198 -20.60 2.33 11.73
C PHE A 198 -19.81 2.12 13.04
N SER A 199 -18.77 2.91 13.30
CA SER A 199 -17.99 2.85 14.53
C SER A 199 -18.84 3.20 15.76
N PHE A 200 -19.76 4.17 15.63
CA PHE A 200 -20.71 4.51 16.70
C PHE A 200 -21.69 3.36 17.01
N LYS A 201 -22.17 2.66 15.96
CA LYS A 201 -23.15 1.56 16.08
C LYS A 201 -22.52 0.25 16.56
N TYR A 202 -21.35 -0.12 16.02
CA TYR A 202 -20.72 -1.43 16.20
C TYR A 202 -19.51 -1.44 17.15
N ARG A 203 -19.14 -0.28 17.74
CA ARG A 203 -18.03 -0.15 18.71
C ARG A 203 -16.70 -0.73 18.19
N PHE A 204 -16.30 -0.32 16.98
CA PHE A 204 -15.03 -0.77 16.40
C PHE A 204 -13.82 -0.25 17.19
N SER A 205 -12.71 -1.00 17.13
CA SER A 205 -11.43 -0.53 17.63
C SER A 205 -10.96 0.69 16.84
N ALA A 206 -10.55 1.74 17.54
CA ALA A 206 -10.12 2.99 16.91
C ALA A 206 -8.84 2.80 16.08
N ILE A 207 -7.95 1.90 16.47
CA ILE A 207 -6.63 1.74 15.84
C ILE A 207 -6.75 1.32 14.36
N PRO A 208 -7.42 0.19 14.02
CA PRO A 208 -7.58 -0.20 12.62
C PRO A 208 -8.43 0.80 11.84
N VAL A 209 -9.43 1.44 12.47
CA VAL A 209 -10.25 2.47 11.82
C VAL A 209 -9.42 3.69 11.42
N LEU A 210 -8.58 4.20 12.31
CA LEU A 210 -7.69 5.32 12.02
C LEU A 210 -6.66 4.95 10.95
N GLY A 211 -6.11 3.73 11.00
CA GLY A 211 -5.24 3.21 9.96
C GLY A 211 -5.93 3.18 8.60
N MET A 212 -7.16 2.65 8.53
CA MET A 212 -7.96 2.62 7.31
C MET A 212 -8.22 4.02 6.76
N VAL A 213 -8.69 4.95 7.61
CA VAL A 213 -8.99 6.34 7.20
C VAL A 213 -7.73 7.07 6.73
N THR A 214 -6.62 6.94 7.46
CA THR A 214 -5.35 7.60 7.09
C THR A 214 -4.80 7.08 5.77
N ASN A 215 -4.81 5.77 5.55
CA ASN A 215 -4.35 5.20 4.29
C ASN A 215 -5.25 5.61 3.11
N PHE A 216 -6.56 5.66 3.32
CA PHE A 216 -7.49 6.12 2.29
C PHE A 216 -7.31 7.61 1.98
N TYR A 217 -7.03 8.44 2.99
CA TYR A 217 -6.68 9.85 2.80
C TYR A 217 -5.42 10.00 1.94
N LEU A 218 -4.35 9.24 2.22
CA LEU A 218 -3.12 9.32 1.41
C LEU A 218 -3.36 8.89 -0.05
N MET A 219 -4.33 8.00 -0.31
CA MET A 219 -4.70 7.65 -1.68
C MET A 219 -5.38 8.80 -2.43
N THR A 220 -6.01 9.77 -1.76
CA THR A 220 -6.65 10.91 -2.43
C THR A 220 -5.65 11.93 -2.96
N GLN A 221 -4.40 11.92 -2.47
CA GLN A 221 -3.34 12.81 -2.90
C GLN A 221 -2.68 12.39 -4.23
N LEU A 222 -3.09 11.25 -4.80
CA LEU A 222 -2.53 10.70 -6.03
C LEU A 222 -3.34 11.13 -7.26
N ASN A 223 -2.63 11.36 -8.37
CA ASN A 223 -3.22 11.78 -9.63
C ASN A 223 -4.30 10.81 -10.17
N PHE A 224 -5.24 11.34 -10.95
CA PHE A 224 -6.31 10.56 -11.60
C PHE A 224 -5.78 9.42 -12.47
N THR A 225 -4.66 9.63 -13.16
CA THR A 225 -4.00 8.61 -14.00
C THR A 225 -3.58 7.39 -13.18
N ASN A 226 -3.10 7.59 -11.96
CA ASN A 226 -2.66 6.52 -11.06
C ASN A 226 -3.87 5.73 -10.53
N TRP A 227 -4.98 6.42 -10.23
CA TRP A 227 -6.25 5.81 -9.87
C TRP A 227 -6.82 4.97 -11.02
N ALA A 228 -6.79 5.48 -12.25
CA ALA A 228 -7.24 4.74 -13.43
C ALA A 228 -6.39 3.47 -13.63
N ALA A 229 -5.06 3.58 -13.55
CA ALA A 229 -4.16 2.44 -13.65
C ALA A 229 -4.41 1.39 -12.56
N PHE A 230 -4.63 1.83 -11.32
CA PHE A 230 -4.99 0.96 -10.20
C PHE A 230 -6.30 0.22 -10.43
N ILE A 231 -7.37 0.92 -10.86
CA ILE A 231 -8.68 0.33 -11.13
C ILE A 231 -8.58 -0.67 -12.30
N ILE A 232 -7.89 -0.31 -13.38
CA ILE A 232 -7.68 -1.23 -14.52
C ILE A 232 -6.96 -2.48 -14.05
N TRP A 233 -5.88 -2.33 -13.27
CA TRP A 233 -5.12 -3.46 -12.75
C TRP A 233 -5.95 -4.35 -11.81
N LEU A 234 -6.75 -3.74 -10.94
CA LEU A 234 -7.68 -4.44 -10.06
C LEU A 234 -8.73 -5.21 -10.85
N LEU A 235 -9.32 -4.60 -11.88
CA LEU A 235 -10.29 -5.24 -12.77
C LEU A 235 -9.66 -6.42 -13.52
N VAL A 236 -8.45 -6.27 -14.03
CA VAL A 236 -7.71 -7.38 -14.65
C VAL A 236 -7.50 -8.53 -13.66
N GLY A 237 -7.07 -8.21 -12.43
CA GLY A 237 -6.93 -9.21 -11.36
C GLY A 237 -8.24 -9.92 -11.04
N LEU A 238 -9.35 -9.17 -10.99
CA LEU A 238 -10.69 -9.68 -10.73
C LEU A 238 -11.20 -10.57 -11.88
N VAL A 239 -10.94 -10.19 -13.13
CA VAL A 239 -11.27 -10.99 -14.32
C VAL A 239 -10.51 -12.31 -14.30
N VAL A 240 -9.20 -12.29 -14.01
CA VAL A 240 -8.40 -13.51 -13.86
C VAL A 240 -8.94 -14.38 -12.72
N TYR A 241 -9.33 -13.75 -11.59
CA TYR A 241 -9.96 -14.44 -10.47
C TYR A 241 -11.28 -15.11 -10.87
N PHE A 242 -12.21 -14.43 -11.54
CA PHE A 242 -13.50 -15.02 -11.90
C PHE A 242 -13.40 -16.06 -13.02
N LEU A 243 -12.52 -15.87 -14.01
CA LEU A 243 -12.33 -16.82 -15.10
C LEU A 243 -11.63 -18.11 -14.65
N TYR A 244 -10.61 -17.99 -13.79
CA TYR A 244 -9.81 -19.14 -13.36
C TYR A 244 -10.07 -19.52 -11.90
N GLY A 245 -9.84 -18.58 -10.99
CA GLY A 245 -9.88 -18.79 -9.54
C GLY A 245 -11.24 -19.24 -9.00
N TYR A 246 -12.36 -18.67 -9.48
CA TYR A 246 -13.71 -19.03 -9.02
C TYR A 246 -14.08 -20.48 -9.37
N GLN A 247 -13.62 -20.98 -10.52
CA GLN A 247 -13.92 -22.34 -10.97
C GLN A 247 -13.00 -23.40 -10.33
N HIS A 248 -11.78 -23.02 -9.91
CA HIS A 248 -10.73 -23.94 -9.46
C HIS A 248 -10.34 -23.80 -7.98
N SER A 249 -10.95 -22.86 -7.23
CA SER A 249 -10.66 -22.65 -5.81
C SER A 249 -11.05 -23.87 -4.98
N LYS A 250 -10.10 -24.38 -4.19
CA LYS A 250 -10.30 -25.54 -3.32
C LYS A 250 -11.13 -25.24 -2.07
N LEU A 251 -11.29 -23.96 -1.72
CA LEU A 251 -12.07 -23.50 -0.57
C LEU A 251 -13.56 -23.82 -0.69
N ARG A 252 -14.06 -24.13 -1.90
CA ARG A 252 -15.44 -24.60 -2.13
C ARG A 252 -15.62 -26.11 -1.96
N ASN A 253 -14.53 -26.88 -2.03
CA ASN A 253 -14.60 -28.35 -2.07
C ASN A 253 -14.23 -29.01 -0.73
N THR A 254 -13.92 -28.24 0.31
CA THR A 254 -13.78 -28.76 1.67
C THR A 254 -15.17 -28.85 2.29
N PRO A 255 -15.72 -30.04 2.57
CA PRO A 255 -16.97 -30.15 3.31
C PRO A 255 -16.79 -29.53 4.70
N GLU A 256 -17.71 -28.65 5.10
CA GLU A 256 -17.77 -28.02 6.42
C GLU A 256 -17.67 -29.11 7.50
N GLY A 257 -16.55 -29.20 8.23
CA GLY A 257 -16.41 -30.16 9.35
C GLY A 257 -15.05 -30.84 9.55
N GLN A 258 -13.99 -30.43 8.86
CA GLN A 258 -12.63 -30.90 9.18
C GLN A 258 -11.63 -29.73 9.15
N GLU A 259 -11.66 -28.92 10.20
CA GLU A 259 -10.50 -28.14 10.67
C GLU A 259 -10.16 -28.56 12.10
#